data_AF-A0A8H3H0J8-F1
#
_entry.id   AF-A0A8H3H0J8-F1
#
_cell.length_a   1.000
_cell.length_b   1.000
_cell.length_c   1.000
_cell.angle_alpha   90.00
_cell.angle_beta   90.00
_cell.angle_gamma   90.00
#
_symmetry.space_group_name_H-M   'P 1'
#
loop_
_entity.id
_entity.type
_entity.pdbx_description
1 polymer ?
#
loop_
_entity_poly.entity_id
_entity_poly.type
_entity_poly.pdbx_seq_one_letter_code
_entity_poly.pdbx_strand_id
1 'polypeptide(L)'
;MIRPHNCRGYRVIQPYSTNFSRVFAIEDTFPTYPRDPKYYLNSGNVVLLIERVLFKIDVSILKAEIGPWGFYGLSPVQLLVGHNKQTLGTRGSFDPVVVPEIKAQQFRHLLLALLGRPGDPEYMDLFTDAKDCLRHTKETFLKYLDIGYLASRLQMKRLANWAREQLLLIFNSTSRVAENI
;
A
#
# COMPACT_ATOMS: atom_id res chain seq x y z
N MET A 1 65.84 -21.34 65.40
CA MET A 1 64.97 -22.41 65.94
C MET A 1 63.67 -21.74 66.39
N ILE A 2 62.54 -22.47 66.32
CA ILE A 2 61.16 -22.06 66.69
C ILE A 2 60.29 -21.58 65.51
N ARG A 3 59.50 -22.53 64.99
CA ARG A 3 58.24 -22.32 64.25
C ARG A 3 57.10 -22.12 65.27
N PRO A 4 56.00 -21.50 64.85
CA PRO A 4 54.67 -21.96 65.25
C PRO A 4 53.78 -22.34 64.06
N HIS A 5 53.18 -23.53 64.18
CA HIS A 5 51.88 -23.93 63.62
C HIS A 5 50.78 -23.02 64.24
N ASN A 6 49.52 -22.88 63.84
CA ASN A 6 48.52 -23.57 63.03
C ASN A 6 47.33 -22.56 63.01
N CYS A 7 46.46 -22.38 62.01
CA CYS A 7 45.22 -23.13 61.84
C CYS A 7 44.24 -22.37 60.92
N ARG A 8 43.51 -23.16 60.12
CA ARG A 8 42.11 -23.00 59.65
C ARG A 8 41.72 -21.87 58.69
N GLY A 9 41.30 -22.33 57.52
CA GLY A 9 40.30 -21.68 56.67
C GLY A 9 39.97 -22.55 55.45
N TYR A 10 39.22 -23.64 55.63
CA TYR A 10 38.64 -24.38 54.50
C TYR A 10 37.58 -23.48 53.83
N ARG A 11 37.90 -22.90 52.67
CA ARG A 11 36.89 -22.33 51.77
C ARG A 11 36.34 -23.43 50.88
N VAL A 12 35.07 -23.75 51.10
CA VAL A 12 34.23 -24.50 50.17
C VAL A 12 34.16 -23.70 48.87
N ILE A 13 34.62 -24.28 47.76
CA ILE A 13 34.42 -23.74 46.42
C ILE A 13 32.96 -24.06 46.04
N GLN A 14 32.08 -23.07 46.11
CA GLN A 14 30.79 -23.13 45.43
C GLN A 14 31.06 -23.04 43.91
N PRO A 15 30.52 -23.94 43.07
CA PRO A 15 30.52 -23.71 41.65
C PRO A 15 29.59 -22.53 41.36
N TYR A 16 30.15 -21.45 40.79
CA TYR A 16 29.35 -20.41 40.15
C TYR A 16 28.51 -21.07 39.07
N SER A 17 27.21 -21.21 39.34
CA SER A 17 26.20 -21.41 38.32
C SER A 17 26.21 -20.16 37.45
N THR A 18 26.96 -20.21 36.34
CA THR A 18 26.72 -19.31 35.22
C THR A 18 25.38 -19.69 34.62
N ASN A 19 24.32 -19.09 35.18
CA ASN A 19 23.10 -18.86 34.45
C ASN A 19 23.48 -18.10 33.18
N PHE A 20 23.73 -18.83 32.10
CA PHE A 20 23.58 -18.33 30.76
C PHE A 20 22.10 -18.00 30.61
N SER A 21 21.72 -16.82 31.08
CA SER A 21 20.57 -16.13 30.53
C SER A 21 20.86 -16.03 29.04
N ARG A 22 20.26 -16.93 28.27
CA ARG A 22 20.01 -16.72 26.84
C ARG A 22 19.33 -15.37 26.78
N VAL A 23 20.12 -14.33 26.52
CA VAL A 23 19.61 -13.11 25.93
C VAL A 23 19.06 -13.60 24.60
N PHE A 24 17.75 -13.85 24.57
CA PHE A 24 17.03 -13.93 23.32
C PHE A 24 17.34 -12.61 22.65
N ALA A 25 18.23 -12.65 21.65
CA ALA A 25 18.23 -11.64 20.63
C ALA A 25 16.80 -11.68 20.10
N ILE A 26 15.99 -10.69 20.50
CA ILE A 26 14.82 -10.32 19.75
C ILE A 26 15.44 -9.81 18.46
N GLU A 27 15.61 -10.71 17.48
CA GLU A 27 15.67 -10.26 16.11
C GLU A 27 14.38 -9.49 15.93
N ASP A 28 14.48 -8.15 15.89
CA ASP A 28 13.47 -7.32 15.27
C ASP A 28 13.41 -7.75 13.80
N THR A 29 12.75 -8.89 13.54
CA THR A 29 12.33 -9.28 12.21
C THR A 29 11.23 -8.30 11.83
N PHE A 30 11.64 -7.11 11.42
CA PHE A 30 10.73 -6.17 10.78
C PHE A 30 10.04 -6.92 9.64
N PRO A 31 8.69 -6.91 9.58
CA PRO A 31 7.99 -7.59 8.51
C PRO A 31 8.51 -7.07 7.17
N THR A 32 9.14 -7.97 6.40
CA THR A 32 9.60 -7.65 5.07
C THR A 32 8.39 -7.65 4.16
N TYR A 33 7.91 -6.45 3.83
CA TYR A 33 6.77 -6.28 2.93
C TYR A 33 7.21 -6.54 1.48
N PRO A 34 6.46 -7.37 0.71
CA PRO A 34 6.76 -7.58 -0.70
C PRO A 34 6.57 -6.28 -1.50
N ARG A 35 7.38 -6.12 -2.54
CA ARG A 35 7.24 -5.06 -3.53
C ARG A 35 6.21 -5.48 -4.56
N ASP A 36 5.37 -4.54 -4.99
CA ASP A 36 4.49 -4.79 -6.12
C ASP A 36 5.33 -5.04 -7.39
N PRO A 37 5.08 -6.13 -8.15
CA PRO A 37 5.91 -6.49 -9.29
C PRO A 37 5.78 -5.51 -10.47
N LYS A 38 4.65 -4.82 -10.61
CA LYS A 38 4.37 -3.91 -11.73
C LYS A 38 4.58 -2.45 -11.34
N TYR A 39 4.25 -2.09 -10.10
CA TYR A 39 4.18 -0.71 -9.63
C TYR A 39 5.19 -0.35 -8.53
N TYR A 40 6.37 -0.97 -8.59
CA TYR A 40 7.55 -0.56 -7.81
C TYR A 40 8.60 0.04 -8.75
N LEU A 41 8.44 1.32 -9.06
CA LEU A 41 9.26 2.03 -10.04
C LEU A 41 10.62 2.41 -9.45
N ASN A 42 11.69 2.09 -10.18
CA ASN A 42 13.05 2.46 -9.78
C ASN A 42 13.19 3.98 -9.59
N SER A 43 12.56 4.76 -10.46
CA SER A 43 12.55 6.24 -10.46
C SER A 43 11.54 6.88 -9.49
N GLY A 44 10.74 6.09 -8.77
CA GLY A 44 9.73 6.67 -7.87
C GLY A 44 10.35 7.45 -6.70
N ASN A 45 9.70 8.53 -6.29
CA ASN A 45 10.14 9.41 -5.20
C ASN A 45 9.35 9.19 -3.90
N VAL A 46 8.29 8.38 -3.92
CA VAL A 46 7.52 8.01 -2.73
C VAL A 46 7.34 6.49 -2.66
N VAL A 47 7.46 5.94 -1.45
CA VAL A 47 7.12 4.53 -1.16
C VAL A 47 5.86 4.53 -0.29
N LEU A 48 4.83 3.82 -0.75
CA LEU A 48 3.55 3.65 -0.08
C LEU A 48 3.42 2.20 0.37
N LEU A 49 3.00 1.97 1.61
CA LEU A 49 2.60 0.66 2.11
C LEU A 49 1.06 0.58 2.12
N ILE A 50 0.51 -0.29 1.28
CA ILE A 50 -0.95 -0.48 1.10
C ILE A 50 -1.25 -1.97 1.30
N GLU A 51 -2.11 -2.33 2.26
CA GLU A 51 -2.51 -3.73 2.53
C GLU A 51 -1.32 -4.71 2.60
N ARG A 52 -0.18 -4.29 3.16
CA ARG A 52 1.08 -5.06 3.26
C ARG A 52 1.89 -5.20 1.97
N VAL A 53 1.59 -4.44 0.91
CA VAL A 53 2.37 -4.40 -0.32
C VAL A 53 3.02 -3.01 -0.48
N LEU A 54 4.31 -3.00 -0.84
CA LEU A 54 5.03 -1.77 -1.13
C LEU A 54 4.85 -1.36 -2.59
N PHE A 55 4.40 -0.13 -2.77
CA PHE A 55 4.34 0.56 -4.06
C PHE A 55 5.39 1.66 -4.06
N LYS A 56 6.13 1.80 -5.16
CA LYS A 56 7.09 2.90 -5.34
C LYS A 56 6.72 3.64 -6.60
N ILE A 57 6.29 4.88 -6.48
CA ILE A 57 5.78 5.67 -7.60
C ILE A 57 6.34 7.09 -7.56
N ASP A 58 6.17 7.82 -8.65
CA ASP A 58 6.34 9.26 -8.64
C ASP A 58 5.04 9.92 -8.16
N VAL A 59 5.10 10.72 -7.09
CA VAL A 59 3.93 11.40 -6.52
C VAL A 59 3.23 12.33 -7.53
N SER A 60 3.94 12.81 -8.56
CA SER A 60 3.36 13.62 -9.63
C SER A 60 2.31 12.89 -10.47
N ILE A 61 2.35 11.55 -10.50
CA ILE A 61 1.32 10.72 -11.15
C ILE A 61 -0.02 10.85 -10.41
N LEU A 62 0.03 11.10 -9.09
CA LEU A 62 -1.16 11.28 -8.26
C LEU A 62 -1.67 12.72 -8.24
N LYS A 63 -1.20 13.58 -9.15
CA LYS A 63 -1.55 15.00 -9.15
C LYS A 63 -3.07 15.16 -9.26
N ALA A 64 -3.65 15.77 -8.23
CA ALA A 64 -5.04 16.15 -8.22
C ALA A 64 -5.35 17.12 -9.37
N GLU A 65 -6.56 17.02 -9.93
CA GLU A 65 -7.04 17.94 -10.96
C GLU A 65 -7.60 19.19 -10.30
N ILE A 66 -6.67 19.96 -9.76
CA ILE A 66 -7.00 21.17 -9.05
C ILE A 66 -6.92 22.35 -10.03
N GLY A 67 -8.04 23.06 -10.22
CA GLY A 67 -7.98 24.43 -10.74
C GLY A 67 -7.33 25.38 -9.71
N PRO A 68 -7.17 26.67 -10.00
CA PRO A 68 -6.53 27.64 -9.09
C PRO A 68 -7.20 27.81 -7.71
N TRP A 69 -8.32 27.13 -7.46
CA TRP A 69 -9.15 27.22 -6.25
C TRP A 69 -9.20 25.88 -5.49
N GLY A 70 -8.10 25.14 -5.49
CA GLY A 70 -7.97 23.89 -4.73
C GLY A 70 -8.12 24.10 -3.25
N PHE A 71 -9.28 23.74 -2.73
CA PHE A 71 -9.76 24.19 -1.44
C PHE A 71 -8.88 23.86 -0.21
N TYR A 72 -7.79 23.08 -0.29
CA TYR A 72 -7.02 22.74 0.93
C TYR A 72 -5.49 22.62 0.81
N GLY A 73 -4.84 22.91 -0.33
CA GLY A 73 -3.37 22.84 -0.43
C GLY A 73 -2.74 21.48 -0.03
N LEU A 74 -3.54 20.42 0.05
CA LEU A 74 -3.10 19.10 0.49
C LEU A 74 -2.33 18.40 -0.62
N SER A 75 -1.24 17.76 -0.26
CA SER A 75 -0.52 16.87 -1.17
C SER A 75 -1.35 15.62 -1.48
N PRO A 76 -1.15 14.98 -2.65
CA PRO A 76 -1.83 13.73 -2.99
C PRO A 76 -1.66 12.63 -1.93
N VAL A 77 -0.49 12.57 -1.30
CA VAL A 77 -0.21 11.62 -0.20
C VAL A 77 -1.10 11.92 1.01
N GLN A 78 -1.29 13.20 1.37
CA GLN A 78 -2.22 13.59 2.45
C GLN A 78 -3.67 13.24 2.11
N LEU A 79 -4.09 13.33 0.86
CA LEU A 79 -5.43 12.90 0.44
C LEU A 79 -5.62 11.37 0.60
N LEU A 80 -4.55 10.59 0.40
CA LEU A 80 -4.58 9.14 0.60
C LEU A 80 -4.50 8.74 2.07
N VAL A 81 -3.70 9.39 2.90
CA VAL A 81 -3.52 8.98 4.32
C VAL A 81 -4.46 9.71 5.29
N GLY A 82 -5.10 10.79 4.84
CA GLY A 82 -5.82 11.72 5.70
C GLY A 82 -4.88 12.59 6.53
N HIS A 83 -5.36 13.08 7.67
CA HIS A 83 -4.59 13.99 8.54
C HIS A 83 -3.45 13.30 9.31
N ASN A 84 -3.51 11.97 9.45
CA ASN A 84 -2.57 11.21 10.28
C ASN A 84 -1.62 10.40 9.40
N LYS A 85 -0.56 11.05 8.91
CA LYS A 85 0.51 10.36 8.17
C LYS A 85 1.27 9.44 9.12
N GLN A 86 1.14 8.14 8.92
CA GLN A 86 1.96 7.13 9.59
C GLN A 86 3.07 6.67 8.66
N THR A 87 4.27 6.48 9.20
CA THR A 87 5.38 5.82 8.51
C THR A 87 5.85 4.64 9.37
N LEU A 88 6.56 3.69 8.78
CA LEU A 88 7.03 2.49 9.48
C LEU A 88 8.17 2.76 10.48
N GLY A 89 8.75 3.96 10.47
CA GLY A 89 9.88 4.31 11.34
C GLY A 89 11.18 3.59 10.94
N THR A 90 11.24 3.07 9.72
CA THR A 90 12.44 2.45 9.17
C THR A 90 13.46 3.58 8.97
N ARG A 91 14.56 3.57 9.73
CA ARG A 91 15.63 4.61 9.72
C ARG A 91 16.34 4.86 8.37
N GLY A 92 15.79 4.38 7.25
CA GLY A 92 16.30 4.59 5.90
C GLY A 92 15.70 5.82 5.20
N SER A 93 16.36 6.27 4.12
CA SER A 93 15.96 7.43 3.31
C SER A 93 14.60 7.30 2.60
N PHE A 94 13.94 6.13 2.69
CA PHE A 94 12.67 5.83 2.01
C PHE A 94 11.72 5.10 2.96
N ASP A 95 11.47 5.69 4.13
CA ASP A 95 10.51 5.13 5.08
C ASP A 95 9.11 5.08 4.45
N PRO A 96 8.50 3.88 4.29
CA PRO A 96 7.22 3.75 3.62
C PRO A 96 6.11 4.50 4.36
N VAL A 97 5.30 5.22 3.60
CA VAL A 97 4.09 5.87 4.11
C VAL A 97 2.96 4.85 4.15
N VAL A 98 2.40 4.62 5.33
CA VAL A 98 1.27 3.70 5.50
C VAL A 98 0.00 4.38 5.01
N VAL A 99 -0.70 3.74 4.08
CA VAL A 99 -1.98 4.20 3.56
C VAL A 99 -3.07 3.28 4.09
N PRO A 100 -3.88 3.74 5.06
CA PRO A 100 -4.92 2.92 5.67
C PRO A 100 -6.12 2.77 4.72
N GLU A 101 -6.92 1.72 4.97
CA GLU A 101 -8.26 1.53 4.39
C GLU A 101 -8.29 1.41 2.85
N ILE A 102 -7.15 1.16 2.21
CA ILE A 102 -7.05 0.89 0.78
C ILE A 102 -6.47 -0.51 0.60
N LYS A 103 -7.13 -1.34 -0.20
CA LYS A 103 -6.58 -2.63 -0.60
C LYS A 103 -5.56 -2.44 -1.73
N ALA A 104 -4.54 -3.29 -1.76
CA ALA A 104 -3.49 -3.22 -2.78
C ALA A 104 -4.08 -3.33 -4.20
N GLN A 105 -5.11 -4.17 -4.37
CA GLN A 105 -5.77 -4.34 -5.66
C GLN A 105 -6.49 -3.07 -6.14
N GLN A 106 -7.15 -2.33 -5.24
CA GLN A 106 -7.83 -1.08 -5.60
C GLN A 106 -6.81 -0.06 -6.11
N PHE A 107 -5.65 0.00 -5.44
CA PHE A 107 -4.57 0.89 -5.86
C PHE A 107 -3.97 0.47 -7.21
N ARG A 108 -3.84 -0.83 -7.48
CA ARG A 108 -3.45 -1.32 -8.81
C ARG A 108 -4.42 -0.89 -9.90
N HIS A 109 -5.72 -0.97 -9.65
CA HIS A 109 -6.73 -0.50 -10.62
C HIS A 109 -6.59 1.00 -10.92
N LEU A 110 -6.36 1.83 -9.90
CA LEU A 110 -6.06 3.25 -10.09
C LEU A 110 -4.79 3.45 -10.92
N LEU A 111 -3.69 2.77 -10.57
CA LEU A 111 -2.43 2.91 -11.28
C LEU A 111 -2.50 2.41 -12.72
N LEU A 112 -3.30 1.38 -13.00
CA LEU A 112 -3.59 0.93 -14.35
C LEU A 112 -4.22 2.06 -15.18
N ALA A 113 -5.20 2.78 -14.61
CA ALA A 113 -5.85 3.90 -15.29
C ALA A 113 -4.90 5.09 -15.53
N LEU A 114 -3.97 5.35 -14.61
CA LEU A 114 -3.05 6.49 -14.67
C LEU A 114 -1.78 6.23 -15.49
N LEU A 115 -1.29 5.00 -15.50
CA LEU A 115 0.02 4.63 -16.08
C LEU A 115 -0.08 3.64 -17.25
N GLY A 116 -1.25 3.08 -17.48
CA GLY A 116 -1.43 2.15 -18.58
C GLY A 116 -1.19 2.83 -19.94
N ARG A 117 -0.78 2.01 -20.90
CA ARG A 117 -0.30 2.47 -22.20
C ARG A 117 -1.08 1.77 -23.30
N PRO A 118 -1.35 2.45 -24.44
CA PRO A 118 -1.84 1.78 -25.62
C PRO A 118 -0.95 0.56 -25.97
N GLY A 119 -1.58 -0.58 -26.19
CA GLY A 119 -0.91 -1.85 -26.46
C GLY A 119 -0.70 -2.76 -25.25
N ASP A 120 -0.85 -2.27 -24.01
CA ASP A 120 -0.96 -3.15 -22.82
C ASP A 120 -2.37 -3.77 -22.79
N PRO A 121 -2.52 -5.10 -22.81
CA PRO A 121 -3.84 -5.74 -22.90
C PRO A 121 -4.76 -5.36 -21.73
N GLU A 122 -4.24 -5.32 -20.51
CA GLU A 122 -5.00 -5.01 -19.30
C GLU A 122 -5.55 -3.57 -19.34
N TYR A 123 -4.74 -2.64 -19.85
CA TYR A 123 -5.16 -1.26 -20.08
C TYR A 123 -6.18 -1.18 -21.21
N MET A 124 -5.95 -1.84 -22.35
CA MET A 124 -6.89 -1.81 -23.46
C MET A 124 -8.27 -2.36 -23.06
N ASP A 125 -8.29 -3.46 -22.30
CA ASP A 125 -9.50 -4.04 -21.73
C ASP A 125 -10.25 -3.04 -20.84
N LEU A 126 -9.54 -2.31 -19.96
CA LEU A 126 -10.12 -1.25 -19.12
C LEU A 126 -10.84 -0.15 -19.94
N PHE A 127 -10.45 0.12 -21.19
CA PHE A 127 -11.11 1.14 -22.02
C PHE A 127 -12.28 0.61 -22.83
N THR A 128 -12.34 -0.70 -23.07
CA THR A 128 -13.34 -1.33 -23.92
C THR A 128 -14.41 -2.08 -23.15
N ASP A 129 -14.10 -2.59 -21.95
CA ASP A 129 -14.96 -3.49 -21.18
C ASP A 129 -16.35 -2.91 -20.92
N ALA A 130 -16.45 -1.61 -20.59
CA ALA A 130 -17.75 -1.01 -20.28
C ALA A 130 -18.64 -0.82 -21.51
N LYS A 131 -18.08 -0.82 -22.72
CA LYS A 131 -18.84 -0.68 -23.96
C LYS A 131 -19.38 -2.00 -24.48
N ASP A 132 -18.77 -3.11 -24.08
CA ASP A 132 -19.17 -4.45 -24.47
C ASP A 132 -19.98 -5.12 -23.35
N CYS A 133 -21.29 -5.27 -23.55
CA CYS A 133 -22.19 -5.84 -22.54
C CYS A 133 -21.83 -7.29 -22.16
N LEU A 134 -21.15 -8.03 -23.03
CA LEU A 134 -20.70 -9.40 -22.72
C LEU A 134 -19.56 -9.42 -21.71
N ARG A 135 -18.90 -8.28 -21.49
CA ARG A 135 -17.76 -8.11 -20.60
C ARG A 135 -18.15 -7.45 -19.27
N HIS A 136 -19.45 -7.25 -19.02
CA HIS A 136 -19.98 -6.65 -17.79
C HIS A 136 -19.97 -7.64 -16.63
N THR A 137 -18.78 -8.00 -16.17
CA THR A 137 -18.57 -8.91 -15.05
C THR A 137 -18.51 -8.15 -13.71
N LYS A 138 -18.61 -8.90 -12.61
CA LYS A 138 -18.35 -8.35 -11.26
C LYS A 138 -16.94 -7.75 -11.15
N GLU A 139 -15.95 -8.35 -11.78
CA GLU A 139 -14.57 -7.87 -11.76
C GLU A 139 -14.45 -6.51 -12.47
N THR A 140 -15.05 -6.40 -13.65
CA THR A 140 -15.13 -5.15 -14.41
C THR A 140 -15.81 -4.04 -13.61
N PHE A 141 -16.94 -4.36 -12.96
CA PHE A 141 -17.64 -3.43 -12.06
C PHE A 141 -16.74 -2.95 -10.91
N LEU A 142 -16.09 -3.88 -10.20
CA LEU A 142 -15.20 -3.55 -9.08
C LEU A 142 -14.01 -2.69 -9.54
N LYS A 143 -13.45 -2.97 -10.72
CA LYS A 143 -12.34 -2.19 -11.30
C LYS A 143 -12.72 -0.72 -11.47
N TYR A 144 -13.87 -0.42 -12.08
CA TYR A 144 -14.34 0.96 -12.22
C TYR A 144 -14.76 1.59 -10.89
N LEU A 145 -15.36 0.82 -9.99
CA LEU A 145 -15.71 1.31 -8.66
C LEU A 145 -14.47 1.74 -7.87
N ASP A 146 -13.43 0.92 -7.87
CA ASP A 146 -12.16 1.21 -7.20
C ASP A 146 -11.49 2.46 -7.78
N ILE A 147 -11.43 2.57 -9.11
CA ILE A 147 -10.88 3.74 -9.80
C ILE A 147 -11.68 4.98 -9.42
N GLY A 148 -13.01 4.94 -9.52
CA GLY A 148 -13.89 6.07 -9.20
C GLY A 148 -13.76 6.52 -7.74
N TYR A 149 -13.74 5.57 -6.81
CA TYR A 149 -13.59 5.83 -5.38
C TYR A 149 -12.24 6.51 -5.07
N LEU A 150 -11.13 5.94 -5.55
CA LEU A 150 -9.80 6.50 -5.28
C LEU A 150 -9.55 7.81 -6.03
N ALA A 151 -10.02 7.94 -7.28
CA ALA A 151 -9.94 9.19 -8.02
C ALA A 151 -10.72 10.32 -7.33
N SER A 152 -11.90 10.01 -6.78
CA SER A 152 -12.68 10.97 -6.00
C SER A 152 -11.92 11.41 -4.74
N ARG A 153 -11.35 10.45 -3.99
CA ARG A 153 -10.52 10.72 -2.80
C ARG A 153 -9.30 11.59 -3.12
N LEU A 154 -8.65 11.34 -4.26
CA LEU A 154 -7.52 12.11 -4.79
C LEU A 154 -7.91 13.41 -5.51
N GLN A 155 -9.20 13.74 -5.58
CA GLN A 155 -9.73 14.92 -6.28
C GLN A 155 -9.37 14.95 -7.78
N MET A 156 -9.26 13.79 -8.42
CA MET A 156 -9.09 13.62 -9.86
C MET A 156 -10.47 13.58 -10.53
N LYS A 157 -11.09 14.75 -10.70
CA LYS A 157 -12.50 14.86 -11.09
C LYS A 157 -12.83 14.19 -12.42
N ARG A 158 -12.00 14.35 -13.45
CA ARG A 158 -12.21 13.75 -14.78
C ARG A 158 -12.11 12.24 -14.71
N LEU A 159 -11.13 11.71 -13.98
CA LEU A 159 -10.98 10.27 -13.82
C LEU A 159 -12.15 9.66 -13.04
N ALA A 160 -12.59 10.34 -11.97
CA ALA A 160 -13.76 9.92 -11.20
C ALA A 160 -15.05 9.95 -12.05
N ASN A 161 -15.25 11.00 -12.85
CA ASN A 161 -16.39 11.12 -13.76
C ASN A 161 -16.34 10.05 -14.86
N TRP A 162 -15.18 9.80 -15.46
CA TRP A 162 -14.99 8.76 -16.46
C TRP A 162 -15.35 7.37 -15.90
N ALA A 163 -14.88 7.05 -14.69
CA ALA A 163 -15.19 5.78 -14.04
C ALA A 163 -16.70 5.66 -13.74
N ARG A 164 -17.34 6.75 -13.31
CA ARG A 164 -18.80 6.81 -13.13
C ARG A 164 -19.56 6.55 -14.43
N GLU A 165 -19.13 7.12 -15.54
CA GLU A 165 -19.74 6.87 -16.86
C GLU A 165 -19.63 5.40 -17.24
N GLN A 166 -18.49 4.75 -16.99
CA GLN A 166 -18.31 3.32 -17.24
C GLN A 166 -19.25 2.47 -16.37
N LEU A 167 -19.41 2.82 -15.09
CA LEU A 167 -20.35 2.14 -14.19
C LEU A 167 -21.81 2.28 -14.67
N LEU A 168 -22.20 3.46 -15.18
CA LEU A 168 -23.55 3.67 -15.73
C LEU A 168 -23.82 2.79 -16.96
N LEU A 169 -22.82 2.58 -17.83
CA LEU A 169 -22.95 1.67 -18.96
C LEU A 169 -23.21 0.22 -18.49
N ILE A 170 -22.53 -0.20 -17.43
CA ILE A 170 -22.72 -1.53 -16.82
C ILE A 170 -24.12 -1.66 -16.21
N PHE A 171 -24.60 -0.64 -15.48
CA PHE A 171 -25.95 -0.70 -14.91
C PHE A 171 -27.02 -0.74 -16.01
N ASN A 172 -26.92 0.10 -17.03
CA ASN A 172 -27.93 0.21 -18.08
C ASN A 172 -28.07 -1.07 -18.92
N SER A 173 -26.99 -1.82 -19.14
CA SER A 173 -27.07 -3.11 -19.83
C SER A 173 -27.74 -4.18 -18.95
N THR A 174 -27.43 -4.22 -17.64
CA THR A 174 -28.00 -5.20 -16.72
C THR A 174 -29.50 -5.02 -16.53
N SER A 175 -29.98 -3.77 -16.46
CA SER A 175 -31.42 -3.47 -16.43
C SER A 175 -32.14 -3.95 -17.70
N ARG A 176 -31.55 -3.74 -18.87
CA ARG A 176 -32.11 -4.19 -20.15
C ARG A 176 -32.17 -5.71 -20.29
N VAL A 177 -31.24 -6.43 -19.69
CA VAL A 177 -31.29 -7.91 -19.65
C VAL A 177 -32.40 -8.37 -18.71
N ALA A 178 -32.57 -7.72 -17.55
CA ALA A 178 -33.61 -8.05 -16.59
C ALA A 178 -35.05 -7.78 -17.09
N GLU A 179 -35.24 -6.81 -17.98
CA GLU A 179 -36.55 -6.51 -18.60
C GLU A 179 -36.96 -7.49 -19.72
N ASN A 180 -36.04 -8.33 -20.20
CA ASN A 180 -36.27 -9.28 -21.31
C ASN A 180 -36.38 -10.75 -20.85
N ILE A 181 -36.53 -10.99 -19.54
CA ILE A 181 -36.77 -12.31 -18.92
C ILE A 181 -38.15 -12.29 -18.28
#